data_AF-A0A9W5VBH4-F1
#
_entry.id   AF-A0A9W5VBH4-F1
#
_cell.length_a   1.000
_cell.length_b   1.000
_cell.length_c   1.000
_cell.angle_alpha   90.00
_cell.angle_beta   90.00
_cell.angle_gamma   90.00
#
_symmetry.space_group_name_H-M   'P 1'
#
loop_
_entity.id
_entity.type
_entity.pdbx_description
1 polymer ?
#
loop_
_entity_poly.entity_id
_entity_poly.type
_entity_poly.pdbx_seq_one_letter_code
_entity_poly.pdbx_strand_id
1 'polypeptide(L)'
;MSEMVRVNTRISKEVNGWLDEKSARTGVPKSTLIYLALEQYIQQQTMFEELPKLQQMYTQIQQQQMVQGDLLSVVNKDNNLAKFSL
;
A
#
# COMPACT_ATOMS: atom_id res chain seq x y z
N MET A 1 19.85 -4.06 16.98
CA MET A 1 19.89 -4.99 15.84
C MET A 1 18.89 -6.08 16.14
N SER A 2 17.93 -6.35 15.24
CA SER A 2 16.91 -7.38 15.46
C SER A 2 17.58 -8.75 15.62
N GLU A 3 17.07 -9.57 16.53
CA GLU A 3 17.57 -10.93 16.76
C GLU A 3 17.21 -11.84 15.58
N MET A 4 18.21 -12.53 15.01
CA MET A 4 17.96 -13.44 13.88
C MET A 4 17.53 -14.81 14.40
N VAL A 5 16.40 -15.30 13.89
CA VAL A 5 15.84 -16.61 14.25
C VAL A 5 16.02 -17.60 13.10
N ARG A 6 16.39 -18.85 13.41
CA ARG A 6 16.45 -19.93 12.42
C ARG A 6 15.06 -20.45 12.08
N VAL A 7 14.78 -20.58 10.79
CA VAL A 7 13.55 -21.20 10.29
C VAL A 7 13.93 -22.48 9.55
N ASN A 8 13.41 -23.61 10.02
CA ASN A 8 13.54 -24.90 9.36
C ASN A 8 12.22 -25.21 8.66
N THR A 9 12.21 -25.18 7.33
CA THR A 9 11.02 -25.49 6.53
C THR A 9 11.36 -26.46 5.40
N ARG A 10 10.38 -27.28 5.01
CA ARG A 10 10.49 -28.16 3.85
C ARG A 10 10.01 -27.39 2.62
N ILE A 11 10.79 -27.44 1.56
CA ILE A 11 10.45 -26.86 0.25
C ILE A 11 10.42 -27.97 -0.81
N SER A 12 9.73 -27.72 -1.92
CA SER A 12 9.72 -28.65 -3.04
C SER A 12 11.11 -28.76 -3.65
N LYS A 13 11.37 -29.90 -4.33
CA LYS A 13 12.63 -30.13 -5.04
C LYS A 13 12.89 -29.07 -6.10
N GLU A 14 11.84 -28.63 -6.80
CA GLU A 14 11.90 -27.59 -7.82
C GLU A 14 12.34 -26.25 -7.25
N VAL A 15 11.74 -25.81 -6.14
CA VAL A 15 12.11 -24.54 -5.48
C VAL A 15 13.55 -24.60 -4.98
N ASN A 16 13.98 -25.72 -4.40
CA ASN A 16 15.38 -25.86 -4.00
C ASN A 16 16.33 -25.81 -5.20
N GLY A 17 15.98 -26.47 -6.32
CA GLY A 17 16.76 -26.44 -7.55
C GLY A 17 16.91 -25.03 -8.10
N TRP A 18 15.82 -24.25 -8.14
CA TRP A 18 15.88 -22.85 -8.52
C TRP A 18 16.78 -22.02 -7.59
N LEU A 19 16.72 -22.27 -6.27
CA LEU A 19 17.61 -21.60 -5.30
C LEU A 19 19.07 -21.97 -5.52
N ASP A 20 19.39 -23.23 -5.85
CA ASP A 20 20.74 -23.68 -6.20
C ASP A 20 21.27 -22.89 -7.41
N GLU A 21 20.51 -22.88 -8.51
CA GLU A 21 20.91 -22.21 -9.74
C GLU A 21 21.07 -20.69 -9.55
N LYS A 22 20.12 -20.06 -8.85
CA LYS A 22 20.17 -18.62 -8.58
C LYS A 22 21.38 -18.28 -7.71
N SER A 23 21.62 -19.04 -6.65
CA SER A 23 22.75 -18.85 -5.74
C SER A 23 24.08 -19.03 -6.45
N ALA A 24 24.22 -20.08 -7.27
CA ALA A 24 25.43 -20.33 -8.05
C ALA A 24 25.71 -19.21 -9.06
N ARG A 25 24.67 -18.69 -9.71
CA ARG A 25 24.81 -17.62 -10.71
C ARG A 25 25.13 -16.26 -10.11
N THR A 26 24.56 -15.91 -8.95
CA THR A 26 24.71 -14.57 -8.35
C THR A 26 25.75 -14.50 -7.25
N GLY A 27 26.25 -15.64 -6.76
CA GLY A 27 27.12 -15.72 -5.58
C GLY A 27 26.40 -15.40 -4.26
N VAL A 28 25.09 -15.21 -4.28
CA VAL A 28 24.30 -14.87 -3.08
C VAL A 28 23.88 -16.16 -2.38
N PRO A 29 24.10 -16.32 -1.06
CA PRO A 29 23.68 -17.51 -0.33
C PRO A 29 22.17 -17.76 -0.41
N LYS A 30 21.76 -19.03 -0.47
CA LYS A 30 20.34 -19.42 -0.47
C LYS A 30 19.55 -18.83 0.69
N SER A 31 20.13 -18.81 1.89
CA SER A 31 19.50 -18.22 3.08
C SER A 31 19.17 -16.74 2.89
N THR A 32 20.06 -15.98 2.24
CA THR A 32 19.84 -14.58 1.91
C THR A 32 18.73 -14.43 0.87
N LEU A 33 18.69 -15.29 -0.16
CA LEU A 33 17.62 -15.27 -1.16
C LEU A 33 16.24 -15.57 -0.53
N ILE A 34 16.19 -16.55 0.39
CA ILE A 34 14.96 -16.88 1.13
C ILE A 34 14.54 -15.71 2.01
N TYR A 35 15.48 -15.11 2.74
CA TYR A 35 15.21 -13.93 3.57
C TYR A 35 14.62 -12.78 2.74
N LEU A 36 15.26 -12.44 1.61
CA LEU A 36 14.78 -11.37 0.72
C LEU A 36 13.40 -11.68 0.14
N ALA A 37 13.13 -12.93 -0.24
CA ALA A 37 11.84 -13.34 -0.76
C ALA A 37 10.73 -13.19 0.31
N LEU A 38 11.02 -13.51 1.57
CA LEU A 38 10.08 -13.33 2.68
C LEU A 38 9.82 -11.85 2.97
N GLU A 39 10.87 -11.02 3.02
CA GLU A 39 10.72 -9.57 3.20
C GLU A 39 9.88 -8.95 2.08
N GLN A 40 10.15 -9.32 0.83
CA GLN A 40 9.39 -8.84 -0.32
C GLN A 40 7.93 -9.31 -0.25
N TYR A 41 7.68 -10.55 0.17
CA TYR A 41 6.33 -11.07 0.32
C TYR A 41 5.56 -10.33 1.43
N ILE A 42 6.19 -10.08 2.58
CA ILE A 42 5.61 -9.29 3.68
C ILE A 42 5.24 -7.90 3.16
N GLN A 43 6.16 -7.22 2.47
CA GLN A 43 5.91 -5.89 1.91
C GLN A 43 4.71 -5.89 0.95
N GLN A 44 4.62 -6.90 0.07
CA GLN A 44 3.48 -7.04 -0.83
C GLN A 44 2.17 -7.21 -0.07
N GLN A 45 2.13 -8.06 0.96
CA GLN A 45 0.92 -8.27 1.77
C GLN A 45 0.52 -6.99 2.52
N THR A 46 1.47 -6.29 3.13
CA THR A 46 1.20 -5.00 3.80
C THR A 46 0.60 -3.98 2.83
N MET A 47 1.13 -3.87 1.62
CA MET A 47 0.56 -3.00 0.59
C MET A 47 -0.88 -3.39 0.26
N PHE A 48 -1.18 -4.68 0.08
CA PHE A 48 -2.55 -5.14 -0.20
C PHE A 48 -3.52 -4.83 0.94
N GLU A 49 -3.08 -4.88 2.20
CA GLU A 49 -3.90 -4.52 3.37
C GLU A 49 -4.14 -3.00 3.49
N GLU A 50 -3.17 -2.18 3.05
CA GLU A 50 -3.24 -0.72 3.14
C GLU A 50 -3.99 -0.08 1.96
N LEU A 51 -4.02 -0.71 0.78
CA LEU A 51 -4.72 -0.19 -0.39
C LEU A 51 -6.22 0.08 -0.16
N PRO A 52 -7.00 -0.81 0.49
CA PRO A 52 -8.39 -0.52 0.83
C PRO A 52 -8.56 0.70 1.73
N LYS A 53 -7.65 0.90 2.69
CA LYS A 53 -7.68 2.05 3.61
C LYS A 53 -7.42 3.35 2.84
N LEU A 54 -6.49 3.35 1.88
CA LEU A 54 -6.22 4.49 1.02
C LEU A 54 -7.41 4.83 0.12
N GLN A 55 -8.09 3.83 -0.46
CA GLN A 55 -9.31 4.06 -1.25
C GLN A 55 -10.44 4.66 -0.41
N GLN A 56 -10.62 4.17 0.83
CA GLN A 56 -11.59 4.72 1.76
C GLN A 56 -11.27 6.17 2.13
N MET A 57 -10.01 6.48 2.44
CA MET A 57 -9.57 7.85 2.72
C MET A 57 -9.80 8.77 1.52
N TYR A 58 -9.44 8.35 0.31
CA TYR A 58 -9.66 9.13 -0.90
C TYR A 58 -11.15 9.40 -1.15
N THR A 59 -12.01 8.41 -0.93
CA THR A 59 -13.47 8.56 -1.03
C THR A 59 -14.00 9.56 0.01
N GLN A 60 -13.54 9.48 1.26
CA GLN A 60 -13.92 10.42 2.31
C GLN A 60 -13.46 11.85 1.99
N ILE A 61 -12.25 12.02 1.48
CA ILE A 61 -11.71 13.32 1.09
C ILE A 61 -12.51 13.92 -0.08
N GLN A 62 -12.87 13.12 -1.09
CA GLN A 62 -13.73 13.60 -2.18
C GLN A 62 -15.11 14.04 -1.67
N GLN A 63 -15.72 13.25 -0.78
CA GLN A 63 -17.03 13.61 -0.20
C GLN A 63 -16.95 14.92 0.59
N GLN A 64 -15.90 15.12 1.39
CA GLN A 64 -15.71 16.38 2.14
C GLN A 64 -15.49 17.59 1.22
N GLN A 65 -14.78 17.42 0.10
CA GLN A 65 -14.59 18.48 -0.89
C GLN A 65 -15.88 18.82 -1.65
N MET A 66 -16.72 17.83 -1.96
CA MET A 66 -18.04 18.06 -2.55
C MET A 66 -18.96 18.85 -1.61
N VAL A 67 -18.98 18.50 -0.31
CA VAL A 67 -19.80 19.21 0.68
C VAL A 67 -19.35 20.67 0.87
N GLN A 68 -18.04 20.96 0.84
CA GLN A 68 -17.56 22.35 0.87
C GLN A 68 -17.87 23.13 -0.41
N GLY A 69 -17.80 22.49 -1.59
CA GLY A 69 -18.16 23.11 -2.87
C GLY A 69 -19.62 23.53 -2.93
N ASP A 70 -20.54 22.68 -2.45
CA ASP A 70 -21.97 23.01 -2.38
C ASP A 70 -22.24 24.13 -1.36
N LEU A 71 -21.65 24.09 -0.16
CA LEU A 71 -21.82 25.14 0.85
C LEU A 71 -21.34 26.52 0.35
N LEU A 72 -20.23 26.58 -0.39
CA LEU A 72 -19.73 27.83 -0.99
C LEU A 72 -20.64 28.37 -2.10
N SER A 73 -21.36 27.49 -2.82
CA SER A 73 -22.31 27.89 -3.86
C SER A 73 -23.64 28.41 -3.29
N VAL A 74 -24.10 27.85 -2.17
CA VAL A 74 -25.34 28.26 -1.50
C VAL A 74 -25.14 29.64 -0.83
N VAL A 75 -24.04 29.84 -0.10
CA VAL A 75 -23.72 31.13 0.55
C VAL A 75 -23.56 32.27 -0.46
N ASN A 76 -23.04 32.01 -1.67
CA ASN A 76 -22.92 33.04 -2.72
C ASN A 76 -24.26 33.37 -3.41
N LYS A 77 -25.21 32.43 -3.48
CA LYS A 77 -26.56 32.71 -3.99
C LYS A 77 -27.34 33.62 -3.04
N ASP A 78 -27.24 33.36 -1.74
CA ASP A 78 -27.93 34.17 -0.72
C ASP A 78 -27.36 35.60 -0.63
N ASN A 79 -26.04 35.76 -0.77
CA ASN A 79 -25.41 37.09 -0.77
C ASN A 79 -25.63 37.92 -2.04
N ASN A 80 -25.90 37.29 -3.19
CA ASN A 80 -26.23 38.00 -4.42
C ASN A 80 -27.70 38.44 -4.47
N LEU A 81 -28.62 37.70 -3.85
CA LEU A 81 -30.04 38.09 -3.78
C LEU A 81 -30.26 39.33 -2.89
N ALA A 82 -29.44 39.53 -1.86
CA ALA A 82 -29.54 40.68 -0.95
C ALA A 82 -29.05 42.02 -1.56
N LYS A 83 -28.34 42.00 -2.71
CA LYS A 83 -27.78 43.21 -3.33
C LYS A 83 -28.58 43.77 -4.50
N PHE A 84 -29.64 43.09 -4.95
CA PHE A 84 -30.53 43.55 -6.04
C PHE A 84 -31.90 44.05 -5.54
N SER A 85 -32.02 44.40 -4.26
CA SER A 85 -33.24 44.96 -3.67
C SER A 85 -33.00 46.39 -3.17
N LEU A 86 -32.82 47.34 -4.09
CA LEU A 86 -32.95 48.80 -3.92
C LEU A 86 -32.89 49.45 -5.31
#